data_AF-A0A2N2CAP7-F1
#
_entry.id   AF-A0A2N2CAP7-F1
#
_cell.length_a   1.000
_cell.length_b   1.000
_cell.length_c   1.000
_cell.angle_alpha   90.00
_cell.angle_beta   90.00
_cell.angle_gamma   90.00
#
_symmetry.space_group_name_H-M   'P 1'
#
loop_
_entity.id
_entity.type
_entity.pdbx_description
1 polymer ?
#
loop_
_entity_poly.entity_id
_entity_poly.type
_entity_poly.pdbx_seq_one_letter_code
_entity_poly.pdbx_strand_id
1 'polypeptide(L)'
;MDHILIHEFAVKWLDKYRDLKTTEREVIETFADECFAIGFEMDCGQSLEDAYPRQNLLNDYSKLDSHIEEIIDIKLLGSAIFSKWRGITHWSYSESLLSEENRPWFIVALSRLALLTEPNGFCPFVLKGKAKKIRIISNNVGYGPPPNPDEEVEQRLTLCDDGRVWFSGYNFIYESDGYKRGRQKQFKLENEKADTVFSAFTRFFSGEFIDIFATDIGTWEMTITNQDDEEFVFRGSLCADYENDGTDLSELLRDELGIEHLFVFDGDEKPDIVNRIEVEYHHHTLIKTEMPISKTADHAIWDYYEHLIIDRTTETMRHQQKIGSECVINREYYVKDGIACFLDNIDADSLFECIEGNPEDVMVDPDETKDYTITIDFKKRPQLILTGTFDKRGLPEDWPELAEEISSFMAFYGLGEILDPLNYGKARRRPSDYIFCSVTLEENGKPYYYLADEDHYKVGDLVEVTSGYDGHTSIVRIEKIEYFSEEDAPYPIEKMKHIVRIYSERGDENGNNGNTSI
;
A
#
# COMPACT_ATOMS: atom_id res chain seq x y z
N MET A 1 -27.65 35.11 10.09
CA MET A 1 -26.19 35.26 10.05
C MET A 1 -25.81 35.73 8.66
N ASP A 2 -24.81 36.59 8.51
CA ASP A 2 -24.37 37.06 7.19
C ASP A 2 -23.40 36.03 6.59
N HIS A 3 -23.85 35.30 5.55
CA HIS A 3 -23.06 34.23 4.94
C HIS A 3 -21.76 34.76 4.30
N ILE A 4 -21.75 36.00 3.83
CA ILE A 4 -20.56 36.60 3.20
C ILE A 4 -19.47 36.82 4.25
N LEU A 5 -19.83 37.40 5.40
CA LEU A 5 -18.88 37.63 6.49
C LEU A 5 -18.34 36.32 7.08
N ILE A 6 -19.17 35.28 7.17
CA ILE A 6 -18.73 33.96 7.62
C ILE A 6 -17.78 33.31 6.60
N HIS A 7 -18.08 33.46 5.31
CA HIS A 7 -17.20 32.97 4.26
C HIS A 7 -15.83 33.65 4.32
N GLU A 8 -15.81 34.99 4.37
CA GLU A 8 -14.57 35.77 4.51
C GLU A 8 -13.76 35.37 5.76
N PHE A 9 -14.44 35.15 6.89
CA PHE A 9 -13.84 34.60 8.10
C PHE A 9 -13.21 33.23 7.82
N ALA A 10 -13.99 32.29 7.29
CA ALA A 10 -13.53 30.92 7.04
C ALA A 10 -12.32 30.89 6.10
N VAL A 11 -12.34 31.64 4.99
CA VAL A 11 -11.22 31.71 4.03
C VAL A 11 -9.97 32.29 4.69
N LYS A 12 -10.10 33.41 5.40
CA LYS A 12 -8.97 34.08 6.06
C LYS A 12 -8.28 33.15 7.06
N TRP A 13 -9.05 32.48 7.91
CA TRP A 13 -8.48 31.61 8.93
C TRP A 13 -7.95 30.31 8.33
N LEU A 14 -8.63 29.76 7.32
CA LEU A 14 -8.14 28.59 6.60
C LEU A 14 -6.77 28.86 5.96
N ASP A 15 -6.59 30.00 5.30
CA ASP A 15 -5.31 30.39 4.69
C ASP A 15 -4.17 30.43 5.74
N LYS A 16 -4.46 30.97 6.94
CA LYS A 16 -3.50 30.97 8.06
C LYS A 16 -3.15 29.56 8.53
N TYR A 17 -4.12 28.67 8.69
CA TYR A 17 -3.84 27.30 9.17
C TYR A 17 -3.09 26.46 8.13
N ARG A 18 -3.33 26.69 6.83
CA ARG A 18 -2.61 26.04 5.72
C ARG A 18 -1.20 26.56 5.50
N ASP A 19 -0.86 27.75 5.99
CA ASP A 19 0.52 28.25 5.96
C ASP A 19 1.33 27.65 7.13
N LEU A 20 2.30 26.81 6.77
CA LEU A 20 3.22 26.16 7.72
C LEU A 20 4.11 27.17 8.47
N LYS A 21 4.31 28.38 7.93
CA LYS A 21 5.10 29.45 8.55
C LYS A 21 4.29 30.29 9.54
N THR A 22 2.97 30.11 9.58
CA THR A 22 2.10 30.81 10.53
C THR A 22 2.54 30.51 11.95
N THR A 23 2.59 31.55 12.77
CA THR A 23 2.92 31.47 14.19
C THR A 23 1.66 31.36 15.06
N GLU A 24 1.78 30.81 16.26
CA GLU A 24 0.69 30.77 17.26
C GLU A 24 0.03 32.12 17.48
N ARG A 25 0.83 33.19 17.52
CA ARG A 25 0.34 34.55 17.69
C ARG A 25 -0.64 34.95 16.58
N GLU A 26 -0.35 34.57 15.34
CA GLU A 26 -1.15 34.92 14.17
C GLU A 26 -2.47 34.16 14.07
N VAL A 27 -2.57 32.98 14.69
CA VAL A 27 -3.83 32.23 14.86
C VAL A 27 -4.61 32.59 16.12
N ILE A 28 -4.03 33.41 16.99
CA ILE A 28 -4.66 33.87 18.23
C ILE A 28 -5.22 35.29 18.10
N GLU A 29 -4.43 36.22 17.52
CA GLU A 29 -4.81 37.63 17.45
C GLU A 29 -6.13 37.81 16.69
N THR A 30 -7.10 38.52 17.26
CA THR A 30 -8.41 38.87 16.66
C THR A 30 -9.41 37.73 16.44
N PHE A 31 -9.02 36.45 16.57
CA PHE A 31 -9.89 35.29 16.29
C PHE A 31 -11.20 35.34 17.08
N ALA A 32 -11.12 35.49 18.41
CA ALA A 32 -12.31 35.50 19.27
C ALA A 32 -13.25 36.68 18.98
N ASP A 33 -12.70 37.87 18.76
CA ASP A 33 -13.48 39.07 18.46
C ASP A 33 -14.25 38.91 17.13
N GLU A 34 -13.64 38.27 16.14
CA GLU A 34 -14.27 37.96 14.86
C GLU A 34 -15.36 36.90 14.99
N CYS A 35 -15.14 35.82 15.75
CA CYS A 35 -16.18 34.83 16.06
C CYS A 35 -17.42 35.47 16.71
N PHE A 36 -17.20 36.38 17.67
CA PHE A 36 -18.30 37.12 18.31
C PHE A 36 -19.02 38.04 17.31
N ALA A 37 -18.28 38.73 16.43
CA ALA A 37 -18.86 39.65 15.45
C ALA A 37 -19.77 38.94 14.44
N ILE A 38 -19.45 37.71 14.05
CA ILE A 38 -20.27 36.90 13.12
C ILE A 38 -21.33 36.05 13.83
N GLY A 39 -21.36 36.05 15.17
CA GLY A 39 -22.41 35.44 15.97
C GLY A 39 -22.23 33.96 16.29
N PHE A 40 -20.99 33.46 16.26
CA PHE A 40 -20.66 32.13 16.78
C PHE A 40 -20.64 32.14 18.31
N GLU A 41 -21.07 31.02 18.89
CA GLU A 41 -21.17 30.87 20.34
C GLU A 41 -20.02 30.00 20.84
N MET A 42 -19.37 30.44 21.91
CA MET A 42 -18.42 29.61 22.63
C MET A 42 -19.22 28.83 23.67
N ASP A 43 -19.69 27.66 23.27
CA ASP A 43 -20.54 26.75 24.03
C ASP A 43 -19.78 25.55 24.60
N CYS A 44 -18.45 25.64 24.62
CA CYS A 44 -17.53 24.56 24.99
C CYS A 44 -17.69 23.28 24.15
N GLY A 45 -18.30 23.36 22.97
CA GLY A 45 -18.52 22.23 22.07
C GLY A 45 -19.79 21.43 22.37
N GLN A 46 -20.60 21.87 23.34
CA GLN A 46 -21.80 21.15 23.77
C GLN A 46 -22.78 20.89 22.62
N SER A 47 -23.00 21.87 21.74
CA SER A 47 -23.93 21.71 20.62
C SER A 47 -23.46 20.63 19.64
N LEU A 48 -22.14 20.51 19.43
CA LEU A 48 -21.56 19.49 18.55
C LEU A 48 -21.68 18.09 19.17
N GLU A 49 -21.41 17.97 20.48
CA GLU A 49 -21.57 16.72 21.22
C GLU A 49 -23.03 16.26 21.28
N ASP A 50 -23.98 17.19 21.44
CA ASP A 50 -25.41 16.89 21.46
C ASP A 50 -25.92 16.42 20.09
N ALA A 51 -25.40 17.01 19.00
CA ALA A 51 -25.74 16.62 17.63
C ALA A 51 -25.12 15.28 17.21
N TYR A 52 -23.90 14.99 17.68
CA TYR A 52 -23.13 13.78 17.34
C TYR A 52 -22.64 13.05 18.60
N PRO A 53 -23.57 12.47 19.39
CA PRO A 53 -23.22 11.87 20.67
C PRO A 53 -22.30 10.67 20.50
N ARG A 54 -21.28 10.57 21.37
CA ARG A 54 -20.27 9.49 21.42
C ARG A 54 -19.31 9.41 20.22
N GLN A 55 -19.28 10.42 19.35
CA GLN A 55 -18.36 10.46 18.22
C GLN A 55 -17.04 11.19 18.52
N ASN A 56 -16.99 11.99 19.59
CA ASN A 56 -15.80 12.77 20.00
C ASN A 56 -15.26 13.73 18.91
N LEU A 57 -16.13 14.28 18.08
CA LEU A 57 -15.75 15.10 16.91
C LEU A 57 -14.95 16.36 17.25
N LEU A 58 -15.08 16.91 18.46
CA LEU A 58 -14.38 18.14 18.85
C LEU A 58 -12.87 17.93 19.05
N ASN A 59 -12.49 16.75 19.55
CA ASN A 59 -11.13 16.49 20.02
C ASN A 59 -10.39 15.46 19.15
N ASP A 60 -11.07 14.80 18.23
CA ASP A 60 -10.49 13.78 17.36
C ASP A 60 -10.65 14.18 15.89
N TYR A 61 -9.52 14.50 15.25
CA TYR A 61 -9.46 14.88 13.84
C TYR A 61 -10.03 13.79 12.93
N SER A 62 -9.60 12.54 13.09
CA SER A 62 -10.03 11.43 12.24
C SER A 62 -11.54 11.18 12.35
N LYS A 63 -12.10 11.40 13.54
CA LYS A 63 -13.56 11.34 13.74
C LYS A 63 -14.28 12.51 13.09
N LEU A 64 -13.76 13.74 13.21
CA LEU A 64 -14.32 14.88 12.51
C LEU A 64 -14.31 14.65 10.99
N ASP A 65 -13.17 14.28 10.43
CA ASP A 65 -12.95 14.09 9.00
C ASP A 65 -13.96 13.09 8.41
N SER A 66 -14.14 11.94 9.07
CA SER A 66 -15.12 10.93 8.65
C SER A 66 -16.60 11.38 8.70
N HIS A 67 -16.93 12.48 9.40
CA HIS A 67 -18.30 12.98 9.55
C HIS A 67 -18.47 14.41 8.99
N ILE A 68 -17.42 15.04 8.47
CA ILE A 68 -17.43 16.48 8.15
C ILE A 68 -18.47 16.81 7.07
N GLU A 69 -18.70 15.89 6.13
CA GLU A 69 -19.69 16.03 5.07
C GLU A 69 -21.14 15.99 5.58
N GLU A 70 -21.39 15.36 6.73
CA GLU A 70 -22.70 15.30 7.38
C GLU A 70 -23.05 16.63 8.07
N ILE A 71 -22.04 17.40 8.45
CA ILE A 71 -22.21 18.70 9.09
C ILE A 71 -22.57 19.74 8.02
N ILE A 72 -23.86 20.10 8.00
CA ILE A 72 -24.43 21.14 7.11
C ILE A 72 -24.83 22.42 7.87
N ASP A 73 -24.89 22.37 9.20
CA ASP A 73 -25.26 23.52 10.02
C ASP A 73 -24.07 24.45 10.24
N ILE A 74 -24.10 25.60 9.56
CA ILE A 74 -23.07 26.65 9.62
C ILE A 74 -22.86 27.16 11.05
N LYS A 75 -23.93 27.34 11.82
CA LYS A 75 -23.83 27.86 13.19
C LYS A 75 -23.21 26.83 14.11
N LEU A 76 -23.61 25.57 13.96
CA LEU A 76 -23.05 24.45 14.73
C LEU A 76 -21.54 24.34 14.50
N LEU A 77 -21.12 24.28 13.24
CA LEU A 77 -19.70 24.13 12.89
C LEU A 77 -18.88 25.35 13.32
N GLY A 78 -19.39 26.56 13.08
CA GLY A 78 -18.72 27.79 13.51
C GLY A 78 -18.55 27.89 15.03
N SER A 79 -19.57 27.48 15.79
CA SER A 79 -19.51 27.44 17.26
C SER A 79 -18.54 26.35 17.75
N ALA A 80 -18.50 25.19 17.10
CA ALA A 80 -17.50 24.16 17.39
C ALA A 80 -16.06 24.63 17.16
N ILE A 81 -15.80 25.31 16.04
CA ILE A 81 -14.50 25.92 15.72
C ILE A 81 -14.09 26.89 16.83
N PHE A 82 -15.00 27.77 17.23
CA PHE A 82 -14.72 28.75 18.28
C PHE A 82 -14.48 28.08 19.63
N SER A 83 -15.29 27.08 19.98
CA SER A 83 -15.17 26.32 21.22
C SER A 83 -13.86 25.55 21.33
N LYS A 84 -13.42 24.86 20.25
CA LYS A 84 -12.12 24.16 20.25
C LYS A 84 -10.97 25.16 20.38
N TRP A 85 -10.98 26.24 19.59
CA TRP A 85 -9.96 27.29 19.69
C TRP A 85 -9.87 27.88 21.11
N ARG A 86 -11.03 28.12 21.75
CA ARG A 86 -11.07 28.64 23.11
C ARG A 86 -10.55 27.62 24.13
N GLY A 87 -10.90 26.35 23.96
CA GLY A 87 -10.41 25.25 24.79
C GLY A 87 -8.89 25.22 24.82
N ILE A 88 -8.26 25.20 23.64
CA ILE A 88 -6.80 25.16 23.50
C ILE A 88 -6.15 26.41 24.10
N THR A 89 -6.65 27.60 23.77
CA THR A 89 -6.00 28.86 24.18
C THR A 89 -6.19 29.23 25.65
N HIS A 90 -7.23 28.73 26.32
CA HIS A 90 -7.59 29.18 27.68
C HIS A 90 -7.65 28.06 28.73
N TRP A 91 -7.82 26.80 28.35
CA TRP A 91 -8.04 25.69 29.28
C TRP A 91 -7.04 24.54 29.13
N SER A 92 -6.52 24.30 27.93
CA SER A 92 -5.42 23.36 27.72
C SER A 92 -4.10 24.02 28.09
N TYR A 93 -3.49 23.60 29.20
CA TYR A 93 -2.12 23.99 29.51
C TYR A 93 -1.18 23.17 28.62
N SER A 94 -0.38 23.85 27.78
CA SER A 94 0.66 23.29 26.88
C SER A 94 0.24 22.76 25.50
N GLU A 95 -1.03 22.85 25.11
CA GLU A 95 -1.45 22.53 23.74
C GLU A 95 -1.24 23.71 22.77
N SER A 96 -0.94 23.40 21.51
CA SER A 96 -0.72 24.35 20.42
C SER A 96 -1.87 24.23 19.41
N LEU A 97 -2.38 25.36 18.91
CA LEU A 97 -3.36 25.39 17.82
C LEU A 97 -2.79 24.83 16.53
N LEU A 98 -1.47 24.97 16.36
CA LEU A 98 -0.72 24.57 15.18
C LEU A 98 -0.04 23.20 15.33
N SER A 99 -0.37 22.43 16.38
CA SER A 99 0.13 21.06 16.56
C SER A 99 -0.36 20.13 15.45
N GLU A 100 0.35 19.01 15.26
CA GLU A 100 -0.03 17.97 14.29
C GLU A 100 -1.44 17.40 14.54
N GLU A 101 -1.90 17.42 15.79
CA GLU A 101 -3.26 16.98 16.13
C GLU A 101 -4.33 18.06 15.85
N ASN A 102 -4.03 19.34 16.10
CA ASN A 102 -5.04 20.40 16.06
C ASN A 102 -5.12 21.10 14.70
N ARG A 103 -3.98 21.31 14.03
CA ARG A 103 -3.93 22.02 12.74
C ARG A 103 -4.83 21.34 11.68
N PRO A 104 -4.76 20.00 11.46
CA PRO A 104 -5.64 19.33 10.49
C PRO A 104 -7.13 19.49 10.84
N TRP A 105 -7.48 19.44 12.13
CA TRP A 105 -8.85 19.65 12.59
C TRP A 105 -9.40 21.03 12.17
N PHE A 106 -8.62 22.09 12.38
CA PHE A 106 -9.03 23.45 12.00
C PHE A 106 -9.13 23.60 10.48
N ILE A 107 -8.21 23.00 9.72
CA ILE A 107 -8.23 23.04 8.25
C ILE A 107 -9.51 22.38 7.73
N VAL A 108 -9.85 21.18 8.19
CA VAL A 108 -11.07 20.47 7.76
C VAL A 108 -12.33 21.24 8.16
N ALA A 109 -12.42 21.72 9.40
CA ALA A 109 -13.58 22.46 9.87
C ALA A 109 -13.76 23.80 9.13
N LEU A 110 -12.68 24.57 8.92
CA LEU A 110 -12.74 25.85 8.21
C LEU A 110 -12.97 25.66 6.70
N SER A 111 -12.45 24.58 6.09
CA SER A 111 -12.72 24.23 4.69
C SER A 111 -14.19 23.93 4.48
N ARG A 112 -14.76 23.12 5.37
CA ARG A 112 -16.20 22.84 5.35
C ARG A 112 -17.03 24.10 5.56
N LEU A 113 -16.65 24.95 6.50
CA LEU A 113 -17.34 26.21 6.75
C LEU A 113 -17.27 27.14 5.54
N ALA A 114 -16.11 27.24 4.88
CA ALA A 114 -15.94 28.03 3.66
C ALA A 114 -16.83 27.49 2.53
N LEU A 115 -16.88 26.17 2.34
CA LEU A 115 -17.74 25.52 1.35
C LEU A 115 -19.22 25.78 1.58
N LEU A 116 -19.71 25.60 2.82
CA LEU A 116 -21.12 25.81 3.18
C LEU A 116 -21.59 27.27 3.02
N THR A 117 -20.65 28.21 3.01
CA THR A 117 -20.92 29.65 2.97
C THR A 117 -20.59 30.27 1.61
N GLU A 118 -19.99 29.51 0.69
CA GLU A 118 -19.65 30.00 -0.65
C GLU A 118 -20.90 30.07 -1.54
N PRO A 119 -21.16 31.21 -2.22
CA PRO A 119 -22.38 31.41 -3.00
C PRO A 119 -22.55 30.49 -4.22
N ASN A 120 -21.47 29.97 -4.79
CA ASN A 120 -21.45 29.15 -6.00
C ASN A 120 -21.25 27.63 -5.73
N GLY A 121 -21.11 27.22 -4.47
CA GLY A 121 -20.90 25.84 -4.04
C GLY A 121 -19.49 25.27 -4.21
N PHE A 122 -18.44 26.10 -4.28
CA PHE A 122 -17.04 25.64 -4.45
C PHE A 122 -16.11 26.12 -3.35
N CYS A 123 -15.22 25.25 -2.87
CA CYS A 123 -14.15 25.64 -1.97
C CYS A 123 -13.24 26.71 -2.64
N PRO A 124 -12.85 27.78 -1.96
CA PRO A 124 -12.01 28.84 -2.56
C PRO A 124 -10.60 28.38 -2.91
N PHE A 125 -10.21 27.20 -2.44
CA PHE A 125 -8.86 26.64 -2.58
C PHE A 125 -8.74 25.52 -3.61
N VAL A 126 -9.75 25.31 -4.46
CA VAL A 126 -9.63 24.43 -5.64
C VAL A 126 -9.32 25.25 -6.89
N LEU A 127 -8.60 24.64 -7.82
CA LEU A 127 -8.35 25.21 -9.14
C LEU A 127 -9.67 25.41 -9.89
N LYS A 128 -9.85 26.61 -10.46
CA LYS A 128 -10.96 26.88 -11.39
C LYS A 128 -10.45 27.01 -12.82
N GLY A 129 -11.15 26.37 -13.75
CA GLY A 129 -10.77 26.37 -15.16
C GLY A 129 -9.59 25.43 -15.45
N LYS A 130 -8.90 25.68 -16.56
CA LYS A 130 -7.74 24.88 -16.97
C LYS A 130 -6.44 25.57 -16.56
N ALA A 131 -5.47 24.79 -16.08
CA ALA A 131 -4.13 25.29 -15.83
C ALA A 131 -3.47 25.76 -17.14
N LYS A 132 -2.79 26.91 -17.08
CA LYS A 132 -1.98 27.52 -18.15
C LYS A 132 -0.50 27.58 -17.76
N LYS A 133 -0.22 27.73 -16.47
CA LYS A 133 1.14 27.74 -15.91
C LYS A 133 1.13 27.09 -14.53
N ILE A 134 2.15 26.29 -14.25
CA ILE A 134 2.35 25.64 -12.95
C ILE A 134 3.74 26.05 -12.46
N ARG A 135 3.83 26.53 -11.22
CA ARG A 135 5.10 26.85 -10.55
C ARG A 135 5.14 26.11 -9.23
N ILE A 136 6.16 25.28 -9.03
CA ILE A 136 6.37 24.51 -7.80
C ILE A 136 7.70 24.95 -7.19
N ILE A 137 7.69 25.16 -5.88
CA ILE A 137 8.87 25.40 -5.06
C ILE A 137 8.87 24.34 -3.98
N SER A 138 9.87 23.46 -3.99
CA SER A 138 10.02 22.38 -3.02
C SER A 138 11.28 22.64 -2.20
N ASN A 139 11.21 22.50 -0.89
CA ASN A 139 12.31 22.77 0.03
C ASN A 139 12.40 21.65 1.07
N ASN A 140 13.49 20.89 1.07
CA ASN A 140 13.66 19.72 1.95
C ASN A 140 14.25 20.07 3.33
N VAL A 141 14.45 21.35 3.64
CA VAL A 141 14.93 21.75 4.98
C VAL A 141 13.81 21.55 5.99
N GLY A 142 13.95 20.50 6.80
CA GLY A 142 13.06 20.17 7.92
C GLY A 142 13.66 20.48 9.29
N TYR A 143 13.11 19.84 10.32
CA TYR A 143 13.63 19.89 11.68
C TYR A 143 14.85 18.96 11.81
N GLY A 144 16.03 19.51 12.06
CA GLY A 144 17.23 18.70 12.16
C GLY A 144 18.53 19.48 12.19
N PRO A 145 19.69 18.78 12.14
CA PRO A 145 20.97 19.44 11.94
C PRO A 145 20.96 20.20 10.59
N PRO A 146 21.72 21.31 10.49
CA PRO A 146 21.78 22.07 9.25
C PRO A 146 22.34 21.21 8.11
N PRO A 147 21.78 21.31 6.88
CA PRO A 147 22.27 20.59 5.71
C PRO A 147 23.73 20.92 5.37
N ASN A 148 24.37 20.06 4.57
CA ASN A 148 25.71 20.36 4.08
C ASN A 148 25.69 21.52 3.06
N PRO A 149 26.75 22.34 2.95
CA PRO A 149 26.77 23.51 2.06
C PRO A 149 26.61 23.19 0.56
N ASP A 150 26.89 21.94 0.19
CA ASP A 150 26.81 21.42 -1.17
C ASP A 150 25.53 20.60 -1.41
N GLU A 151 24.72 20.39 -0.39
CA GLU A 151 23.45 19.69 -0.47
C GLU A 151 22.39 20.57 -1.13
N GLU A 152 21.70 20.02 -2.13
CA GLU A 152 20.57 20.70 -2.79
C GLU A 152 19.36 20.66 -1.84
N VAL A 153 18.87 21.84 -1.47
CA VAL A 153 17.81 21.99 -0.46
C VAL A 153 16.53 22.63 -0.97
N GLU A 154 16.59 23.36 -2.09
CA GLU A 154 15.41 23.96 -2.69
C GLU A 154 15.41 23.76 -4.21
N GLN A 155 14.25 23.42 -4.75
CA GLN A 155 14.02 23.29 -6.18
C GLN A 155 12.89 24.21 -6.60
N ARG A 156 13.07 24.86 -7.75
CA ARG A 156 12.05 25.71 -8.37
C ARG A 156 11.78 25.20 -9.77
N LEU A 157 10.56 24.75 -9.99
CA LEU A 157 10.08 24.24 -11.26
C LEU A 157 8.98 25.17 -11.79
N THR A 158 9.03 25.48 -13.08
CA THR A 158 7.96 26.23 -13.77
C THR A 158 7.67 25.57 -15.10
N LEU A 159 6.41 25.23 -15.34
CA LEU A 159 5.90 24.69 -16.59
C LEU A 159 4.85 25.64 -17.17
N CYS A 160 4.83 25.76 -18.49
CA CYS A 160 3.75 26.39 -19.24
C CYS A 160 3.03 25.35 -20.10
N ASP A 161 1.74 25.59 -20.36
CA ASP A 161 0.88 24.74 -21.20
C ASP A 161 1.40 24.56 -22.64
N ASP A 162 2.19 25.53 -23.13
CA ASP A 162 2.91 25.42 -24.39
C ASP A 162 4.17 24.53 -24.36
N GLY A 163 4.41 23.84 -23.24
CA GLY A 163 5.49 22.87 -23.03
C GLY A 163 6.80 23.46 -22.54
N ARG A 164 6.94 24.78 -22.35
CA ARG A 164 8.20 25.35 -21.84
C ARG A 164 8.41 25.00 -20.36
N VAL A 165 9.63 24.57 -20.04
CA VAL A 165 10.03 24.18 -18.68
C VAL A 165 11.27 24.97 -18.24
N TRP A 166 11.22 25.51 -17.02
CA TRP A 166 12.35 26.09 -16.32
C TRP A 166 12.53 25.40 -14.98
N PHE A 167 13.73 24.86 -14.75
CA PHE A 167 14.12 24.23 -13.50
C PHE A 167 15.41 24.86 -12.97
N SER A 168 15.44 25.05 -11.65
CA SER A 168 16.65 25.42 -10.91
C SER A 168 16.65 24.79 -9.54
N GLY A 169 17.73 24.07 -9.22
CA GLY A 169 18.05 23.59 -7.89
C GLY A 169 18.99 24.54 -7.16
N TYR A 170 18.93 24.54 -5.84
CA TYR A 170 19.63 25.47 -4.98
C TYR A 170 20.19 24.77 -3.74
N ASN A 171 21.44 25.07 -3.41
CA ASN A 171 22.17 24.48 -2.30
C ASN A 171 22.19 25.42 -1.09
N PHE A 172 22.32 24.85 0.11
CA PHE A 172 22.39 25.58 1.36
C PHE A 172 23.70 26.36 1.51
N ILE A 173 23.72 27.52 2.17
CA ILE A 173 24.96 28.27 2.46
C ILE A 173 24.95 28.75 3.91
N TYR A 174 26.02 28.49 4.67
CA TYR A 174 26.16 28.96 6.06
C TYR A 174 26.45 30.47 6.20
N GLU A 175 27.09 31.07 5.19
CA GLU A 175 27.62 32.44 5.26
C GLU A 175 26.57 33.55 5.00
N SER A 176 25.34 33.18 4.66
CA SER A 176 24.20 34.10 4.48
C SER A 176 22.87 33.33 4.62
N ASP A 177 21.77 34.00 4.98
CA ASP A 177 20.39 33.48 4.88
C ASP A 177 19.96 33.26 3.41
N GLY A 178 20.77 32.54 2.64
CA GLY A 178 20.76 32.58 1.19
C GLY A 178 21.07 31.24 0.57
N TYR A 179 20.43 31.00 -0.56
CA TYR A 179 20.59 29.80 -1.36
C TYR A 179 21.56 30.04 -2.52
N LYS A 180 22.44 29.08 -2.80
CA LYS A 180 23.30 29.11 -3.99
C LYS A 180 22.64 28.35 -5.10
N ARG A 181 22.40 28.96 -6.26
CA ARG A 181 21.89 28.21 -7.41
C ARG A 181 22.91 27.15 -7.84
N GLY A 182 22.50 25.89 -7.79
CA GLY A 182 23.24 24.72 -8.24
C GLY A 182 22.92 24.42 -9.70
N ARG A 183 22.25 23.30 -9.96
CA ARG A 183 21.86 22.85 -11.30
C ARG A 183 20.69 23.64 -11.88
N GLN A 184 20.64 23.73 -13.20
CA GLN A 184 19.52 24.35 -13.94
C GLN A 184 19.26 23.59 -15.24
N LYS A 185 18.00 23.53 -15.64
CA LYS A 185 17.56 23.00 -16.94
C LYS A 185 16.51 23.92 -17.55
N GLN A 186 16.58 24.11 -18.85
CA GLN A 186 15.56 24.81 -19.64
C GLN A 186 15.35 24.06 -20.94
N PHE A 187 14.12 23.64 -21.18
CA PHE A 187 13.79 22.85 -22.36
C PHE A 187 12.30 23.01 -22.69
N LYS A 188 11.87 22.35 -23.76
CA LYS A 188 10.49 22.34 -24.21
C LYS A 188 10.03 20.90 -24.35
N LEU A 189 8.96 20.54 -23.65
CA LEU A 189 8.26 19.28 -23.81
C LEU A 189 7.54 19.20 -25.15
N GLU A 190 7.35 17.97 -25.62
CA GLU A 190 6.38 17.70 -26.68
C GLU A 190 4.97 18.04 -26.20
N ASN A 191 4.11 18.49 -27.10
CA ASN A 191 2.77 18.95 -26.74
C ASN A 191 1.97 17.86 -26.03
N GLU A 192 2.09 16.60 -26.47
CA GLU A 192 1.38 15.47 -25.85
C GLU A 192 1.79 15.29 -24.38
N LYS A 193 3.09 15.36 -24.07
CA LYS A 193 3.61 15.28 -22.69
C LYS A 193 3.14 16.45 -21.84
N ALA A 194 3.16 17.67 -22.39
CA ALA A 194 2.66 18.86 -21.71
C ALA A 194 1.16 18.75 -21.40
N ASP A 195 0.36 18.32 -22.38
CA ASP A 195 -1.08 18.11 -22.23
C ASP A 195 -1.39 17.05 -21.16
N THR A 196 -0.62 15.97 -21.10
CA THR A 196 -0.74 14.93 -20.05
C THR A 196 -0.54 15.53 -18.65
N VAL A 197 0.57 16.23 -18.42
CA VAL A 197 0.89 16.86 -17.13
C VAL A 197 -0.19 17.88 -16.73
N PHE A 198 -0.56 18.79 -17.63
CA PHE A 198 -1.53 19.83 -17.34
C PHE A 198 -2.95 19.28 -17.11
N SER A 199 -3.31 18.20 -17.81
CA SER A 199 -4.61 17.53 -17.59
C SER A 199 -4.66 16.83 -16.24
N ALA A 200 -3.60 16.12 -15.85
CA ALA A 200 -3.51 15.46 -14.54
C ALA A 200 -3.59 16.47 -13.39
N PHE A 201 -2.80 17.54 -13.45
CA PHE A 201 -2.81 18.60 -12.44
C PHE A 201 -4.14 19.34 -12.41
N THR A 202 -4.71 19.67 -13.57
CA THR A 202 -6.03 20.32 -13.61
C THR A 202 -7.08 19.43 -12.95
N ARG A 203 -7.11 18.14 -13.27
CA ARG A 203 -8.07 17.19 -12.71
C ARG A 203 -7.92 17.05 -11.20
N PHE A 204 -6.70 16.82 -10.72
CA PHE A 204 -6.44 16.60 -9.30
C PHE A 204 -6.78 17.85 -8.46
N PHE A 205 -6.21 19.00 -8.82
CA PHE A 205 -6.37 20.23 -8.04
C PHE A 205 -7.72 20.94 -8.25
N SER A 206 -8.56 20.48 -9.18
CA SER A 206 -9.98 20.90 -9.26
C SER A 206 -10.87 20.15 -8.28
N GLY A 207 -10.41 19.01 -7.74
CA GLY A 207 -11.11 18.24 -6.72
C GLY A 207 -10.82 18.75 -5.31
N GLU A 208 -11.61 18.29 -4.35
CA GLU A 208 -11.26 18.44 -2.93
C GLU A 208 -10.12 17.49 -2.61
N PHE A 209 -9.08 18.02 -1.95
CA PHE A 209 -7.96 17.23 -1.46
C PHE A 209 -7.52 17.77 -0.09
N ILE A 210 -7.06 16.86 0.76
CA ILE A 210 -6.56 17.20 2.10
C ILE A 210 -5.04 17.10 2.03
N ASP A 211 -4.37 18.19 2.38
CA ASP A 211 -2.92 18.25 2.46
C ASP A 211 -2.41 17.54 3.73
N ILE A 212 -1.27 16.85 3.63
CA ILE A 212 -0.57 16.30 4.79
C ILE A 212 0.31 17.42 5.38
N PHE A 213 0.13 17.67 6.68
CA PHE A 213 0.89 18.66 7.43
C PHE A 213 1.74 17.95 8.49
N ALA A 214 2.99 17.68 8.12
CA ALA A 214 4.03 17.22 9.04
C ALA A 214 4.96 18.37 9.41
N THR A 215 5.37 18.44 10.67
CA THR A 215 6.12 19.59 11.21
C THR A 215 7.64 19.44 11.18
N ASP A 216 8.12 18.23 10.96
CA ASP A 216 9.52 17.83 11.03
C ASP A 216 10.19 17.65 9.65
N ILE A 217 9.41 17.64 8.57
CA ILE A 217 9.91 17.47 7.20
C ILE A 217 9.86 18.77 6.38
N GLY A 218 10.46 18.73 5.20
CA GLY A 218 10.43 19.83 4.25
C GLY A 218 9.02 20.16 3.72
N THR A 219 8.92 21.23 2.94
CA THR A 219 7.66 21.80 2.46
C THR A 219 7.68 22.07 0.98
N TRP A 220 6.51 22.13 0.37
CA TRP A 220 6.35 22.62 -0.99
C TRP A 220 5.24 23.69 -1.06
N GLU A 221 5.42 24.62 -1.99
CA GLU A 221 4.42 25.61 -2.39
C GLU A 221 4.26 25.54 -3.90
N MET A 222 3.01 25.46 -4.35
CA MET A 222 2.67 25.47 -5.76
C MET A 222 1.72 26.63 -6.07
N THR A 223 1.97 27.31 -7.19
CA THR A 223 1.06 28.26 -7.79
C THR A 223 0.63 27.76 -9.16
N ILE A 224 -0.68 27.59 -9.37
CA ILE A 224 -1.25 27.34 -10.69
C ILE A 224 -1.91 28.62 -11.18
N THR A 225 -1.53 29.08 -12.36
CA THR A 225 -2.22 30.15 -13.08
C THR A 225 -3.15 29.52 -14.11
N ASN A 226 -4.43 29.87 -14.09
CA ASN A 226 -5.40 29.36 -15.07
C ASN A 226 -5.39 30.16 -16.39
N GLN A 227 -6.27 29.81 -17.31
CA GLN A 227 -6.39 30.48 -18.61
C GLN A 227 -6.90 31.94 -18.53
N ASP A 228 -7.58 32.29 -17.44
CA ASP A 228 -8.08 33.63 -17.14
C ASP A 228 -7.05 34.49 -16.38
N ASP A 229 -5.82 33.99 -16.24
CA ASP A 229 -4.70 34.60 -15.50
C ASP A 229 -4.97 34.77 -13.98
N GLU A 230 -5.89 33.98 -13.42
CA GLU A 230 -6.11 33.86 -11.97
C GLU A 230 -5.11 32.87 -11.35
N GLU A 231 -4.58 33.21 -10.17
CA GLU A 231 -3.60 32.40 -9.45
C GLU A 231 -4.24 31.64 -8.27
N PHE A 232 -3.93 30.35 -8.18
CA PHE A 232 -4.34 29.44 -7.11
C PHE A 232 -3.10 28.91 -6.41
N VAL A 233 -3.04 29.06 -5.09
CA VAL A 233 -1.89 28.66 -4.27
C VAL A 233 -2.23 27.43 -3.45
N PHE A 234 -1.33 26.45 -3.50
CA PHE A 234 -1.40 25.18 -2.78
C PHE A 234 -0.10 24.97 -2.01
N ARG A 235 -0.17 24.30 -0.86
CA ARG A 235 0.96 24.13 0.05
C ARG A 235 0.83 22.80 0.78
N GLY A 236 1.94 22.16 1.09
CA GLY A 236 1.96 20.96 1.91
C GLY A 236 3.36 20.58 2.34
N SER A 237 3.46 19.46 3.05
CA SER A 237 4.74 18.88 3.45
C SER A 237 5.25 17.89 2.38
N LEU A 238 6.57 17.66 2.32
CA LEU A 238 7.23 16.79 1.33
C LEU A 238 7.07 15.29 1.66
N CYS A 239 5.84 14.85 1.86
CA CYS A 239 5.49 13.45 2.08
C CYS A 239 4.18 13.07 1.38
N ALA A 240 3.76 13.86 0.40
CA ALA A 240 2.46 13.70 -0.21
C ALA A 240 2.48 12.68 -1.35
N ASP A 241 1.56 11.73 -1.26
CA ASP A 241 1.27 10.75 -2.30
C ASP A 241 0.03 11.18 -3.09
N TYR A 242 0.19 12.19 -3.95
CA TYR A 242 -0.90 12.67 -4.79
C TYR A 242 -1.10 11.76 -5.99
N GLU A 243 -2.01 10.81 -5.86
CA GLU A 243 -2.37 9.88 -6.93
C GLU A 243 -3.56 10.39 -7.77
N ASN A 244 -3.42 10.30 -9.10
CA ASN A 244 -4.51 10.49 -10.04
C ASN A 244 -4.55 9.30 -11.01
N ASP A 245 -5.65 8.52 -10.96
CA ASP A 245 -5.88 7.34 -11.79
C ASP A 245 -4.72 6.30 -11.73
N GLY A 246 -4.21 5.97 -10.54
CA GLY A 246 -3.13 5.00 -10.36
C GLY A 246 -1.73 5.55 -10.63
N THR A 247 -1.60 6.85 -10.94
CA THR A 247 -0.31 7.50 -11.21
C THR A 247 -0.06 8.61 -10.20
N ASP A 248 1.05 8.53 -9.48
CA ASP A 248 1.54 9.59 -8.60
C ASP A 248 1.99 10.82 -9.41
N LEU A 249 1.59 12.03 -8.99
CA LEU A 249 1.88 13.27 -9.71
C LEU A 249 3.38 13.65 -9.68
N SER A 250 4.12 13.29 -8.63
CA SER A 250 5.57 13.51 -8.56
C SER A 250 6.29 12.58 -9.54
N GLU A 251 5.90 11.31 -9.58
CA GLU A 251 6.39 10.32 -10.55
C GLU A 251 6.06 10.72 -12.00
N LEU A 252 4.83 11.16 -12.27
CA LEU A 252 4.43 11.68 -13.59
C LEU A 252 5.37 12.81 -14.04
N LEU A 253 5.69 13.75 -13.15
CA LEU A 253 6.62 14.83 -13.49
C LEU A 253 8.05 14.31 -13.71
N ARG A 254 8.52 13.34 -12.91
CA ARG A 254 9.86 12.74 -13.12
C ARG A 254 9.95 12.06 -14.48
N ASP A 255 8.96 11.23 -14.82
CA ASP A 255 8.91 10.47 -16.06
C ASP A 255 8.80 11.38 -17.29
N GLU A 256 7.98 12.44 -17.22
CA GLU A 256 7.79 13.35 -18.34
C GLU A 256 8.93 14.34 -18.53
N LEU A 257 9.53 14.84 -17.44
CA LEU A 257 10.57 15.86 -17.48
C LEU A 257 11.99 15.30 -17.62
N GLY A 258 12.25 14.07 -17.18
CA GLY A 258 13.60 13.49 -17.17
C GLY A 258 14.60 14.30 -16.32
N ILE A 259 14.12 14.89 -15.22
CA ILE A 259 14.97 15.58 -14.25
C ILE A 259 15.21 14.62 -13.08
N GLU A 260 16.44 14.11 -13.01
CA GLU A 260 16.90 13.27 -11.89
C GLU A 260 16.70 13.98 -10.54
N HIS A 261 16.33 13.25 -9.49
CA HIS A 261 16.17 13.77 -8.13
C HIS A 261 15.26 14.99 -8.02
N LEU A 262 14.11 14.99 -8.70
CA LEU A 262 13.12 16.06 -8.62
C LEU A 262 12.26 15.86 -7.36
N PHE A 263 12.21 16.85 -6.46
CA PHE A 263 11.53 16.75 -5.15
C PHE A 263 10.01 16.80 -5.24
N VAL A 264 9.46 17.68 -6.09
CA VAL A 264 8.01 17.92 -6.26
C VAL A 264 7.22 17.95 -4.93
N PHE A 265 6.49 16.88 -4.60
CA PHE A 265 5.59 16.79 -3.44
C PHE A 265 6.03 15.78 -2.37
N ASP A 266 6.98 14.90 -2.68
CA ASP A 266 7.40 13.74 -1.87
C ASP A 266 8.92 13.73 -1.58
N GLY A 267 9.65 14.76 -1.98
CA GLY A 267 11.08 14.91 -1.72
C GLY A 267 12.00 14.00 -2.54
N ASP A 268 11.46 13.16 -3.44
CA ASP A 268 12.18 12.00 -4.03
C ASP A 268 12.68 10.98 -2.99
N GLU A 269 11.98 10.88 -1.85
CA GLU A 269 12.34 9.94 -0.78
C GLU A 269 11.67 8.56 -0.93
N LYS A 270 10.81 8.38 -1.94
CA LYS A 270 10.20 7.07 -2.21
C LYS A 270 11.29 6.05 -2.56
N PRO A 271 11.26 4.85 -1.94
CA PRO A 271 12.16 3.76 -2.29
C PRO A 271 12.15 3.48 -3.79
N ASP A 272 13.25 2.93 -4.30
CA ASP A 272 13.23 2.40 -5.66
C ASP A 272 12.20 1.26 -5.78
N ILE A 273 11.87 0.87 -7.01
CA ILE A 273 11.01 -0.28 -7.26
C ILE A 273 11.75 -1.31 -8.09
N VAL A 274 11.48 -2.59 -7.79
CA VAL A 274 11.95 -3.70 -8.60
C VAL A 274 11.01 -3.87 -9.81
N ASN A 275 11.56 -3.77 -11.01
CA ASN A 275 10.83 -3.99 -12.26
C ASN A 275 10.93 -5.45 -12.74
N ARG A 276 12.09 -6.08 -12.52
CA ARG A 276 12.33 -7.45 -12.99
C ARG A 276 13.36 -8.17 -12.13
N ILE A 277 13.11 -9.44 -11.88
CA ILE A 277 14.03 -10.38 -11.25
C ILE A 277 14.26 -11.53 -12.22
N GLU A 278 15.51 -11.85 -12.51
CA GLU A 278 15.92 -12.98 -13.30
C GLU A 278 16.94 -13.81 -12.53
N VAL A 279 16.67 -15.11 -12.37
CA VAL A 279 17.56 -16.05 -11.69
C VAL A 279 17.87 -17.18 -12.64
N GLU A 280 19.14 -17.40 -12.91
CA GLU A 280 19.67 -18.55 -13.61
C GLU A 280 20.45 -19.42 -12.62
N TYR A 281 20.15 -20.72 -12.60
CA TYR A 281 20.84 -21.70 -11.78
C TYR A 281 21.34 -22.84 -12.66
N HIS A 282 22.58 -23.26 -12.44
CA HIS A 282 23.20 -24.37 -13.17
C HIS A 282 23.84 -25.34 -12.18
N HIS A 283 23.36 -26.58 -12.21
CA HIS A 283 23.90 -27.70 -11.45
C HIS A 283 24.48 -28.74 -12.39
N HIS A 284 25.79 -28.90 -12.32
CA HIS A 284 26.53 -29.89 -13.09
C HIS A 284 27.07 -30.97 -12.14
N THR A 285 26.88 -32.24 -12.47
CA THR A 285 27.45 -33.35 -11.69
C THR A 285 27.92 -34.50 -12.56
N LEU A 286 29.11 -35.04 -12.24
CA LEU A 286 29.69 -36.24 -12.81
C LEU A 286 29.40 -37.44 -11.91
N ILE A 287 28.54 -38.35 -12.39
CA ILE A 287 28.15 -39.55 -11.67
C ILE A 287 28.98 -40.72 -12.17
N LYS A 288 29.82 -41.30 -11.31
CA LYS A 288 30.54 -42.54 -11.63
C LYS A 288 29.57 -43.68 -11.85
N THR A 289 29.70 -44.35 -12.99
CA THR A 289 28.87 -45.50 -13.33
C THR A 289 29.61 -46.81 -13.05
N GLU A 290 28.94 -47.79 -12.45
CA GLU A 290 29.54 -49.12 -12.21
C GLU A 290 29.91 -49.86 -13.50
N MET A 291 29.24 -49.51 -14.61
CA MET A 291 29.53 -50.01 -15.96
C MET A 291 29.69 -48.83 -16.92
N PRO A 292 30.75 -48.79 -17.75
CA PRO A 292 30.99 -47.68 -18.66
C PRO A 292 29.84 -47.50 -19.66
N ILE A 293 29.38 -46.25 -19.81
CA ILE A 293 28.32 -45.87 -20.75
C ILE A 293 28.79 -46.02 -22.20
N SER A 294 30.10 -45.84 -22.44
CA SER A 294 30.74 -46.12 -23.72
C SER A 294 32.20 -46.50 -23.56
N LYS A 295 32.89 -46.82 -24.67
CA LYS A 295 34.34 -47.13 -24.69
C LYS A 295 35.22 -45.98 -24.15
N THR A 296 34.68 -44.76 -24.07
CA THR A 296 35.42 -43.53 -23.71
C THR A 296 34.75 -42.75 -22.57
N ALA A 297 33.63 -43.21 -22.01
CA ALA A 297 32.91 -42.53 -20.93
C ALA A 297 32.51 -43.52 -19.83
N ASP A 298 33.10 -43.33 -18.65
CA ASP A 298 32.86 -44.05 -17.39
C ASP A 298 32.02 -43.25 -16.38
N HIS A 299 31.66 -42.01 -16.73
CA HIS A 299 30.82 -41.12 -15.95
C HIS A 299 29.54 -40.75 -16.73
N ALA A 300 28.40 -40.69 -16.03
CA ALA A 300 27.19 -40.03 -16.52
C ALA A 300 27.24 -38.56 -16.15
N ILE A 301 26.77 -37.68 -17.04
CA ILE A 301 26.64 -36.26 -16.77
C ILE A 301 25.19 -36.00 -16.38
N TRP A 302 24.99 -35.46 -15.19
CA TRP A 302 23.73 -34.84 -14.78
C TRP A 302 23.88 -33.33 -14.95
N ASP A 303 23.19 -32.79 -15.95
CA ASP A 303 23.25 -31.37 -16.30
C ASP A 303 21.86 -30.77 -16.10
N TYR A 304 21.72 -29.91 -15.09
CA TYR A 304 20.45 -29.35 -14.67
C TYR A 304 20.51 -27.84 -14.68
N TYR A 305 19.51 -27.20 -15.30
CA TYR A 305 19.43 -25.75 -15.40
C TYR A 305 18.05 -25.28 -15.01
N GLU A 306 17.97 -24.22 -14.21
CA GLU A 306 16.73 -23.51 -13.91
C GLU A 306 16.83 -22.05 -14.30
N HIS A 307 15.70 -21.51 -14.74
CA HIS A 307 15.57 -20.12 -15.11
C HIS A 307 14.23 -19.58 -14.63
N LEU A 308 14.28 -18.61 -13.72
CA LEU A 308 13.13 -17.92 -13.16
C LEU A 308 13.16 -16.46 -13.64
N ILE A 309 12.06 -15.97 -14.18
CA ILE A 309 11.87 -14.55 -14.53
C ILE A 309 10.58 -14.07 -13.88
N ILE A 310 10.64 -12.97 -13.15
CA ILE A 310 9.49 -12.24 -12.60
C ILE A 310 9.55 -10.84 -13.19
N ASP A 311 8.49 -10.43 -13.89
CA ASP A 311 8.52 -9.23 -14.73
C ASP A 311 7.25 -8.39 -14.54
N ARG A 312 7.45 -7.16 -14.03
CA ARG A 312 6.38 -6.19 -13.74
C ARG A 312 5.62 -5.77 -15.00
N THR A 313 6.34 -5.55 -16.10
CA THR A 313 5.77 -4.98 -17.34
C THR A 313 4.81 -5.94 -18.02
N THR A 314 5.17 -7.22 -18.03
CA THR A 314 4.36 -8.29 -18.63
C THR A 314 3.36 -8.88 -17.64
N GLU A 315 3.47 -8.55 -16.36
CA GLU A 315 2.75 -9.17 -15.23
C GLU A 315 2.88 -10.70 -15.26
N THR A 316 4.10 -11.18 -15.53
CA THR A 316 4.38 -12.62 -15.60
C THR A 316 5.45 -13.08 -14.63
N MET A 317 5.27 -14.30 -14.12
CA MET A 317 6.32 -15.12 -13.53
C MET A 317 6.51 -16.36 -14.40
N ARG A 318 7.74 -16.62 -14.86
CA ARG A 318 8.09 -17.78 -15.68
C ARG A 318 9.16 -18.59 -14.98
N HIS A 319 8.93 -19.89 -14.83
CA HIS A 319 9.90 -20.83 -14.27
C HIS A 319 10.13 -21.97 -15.26
N GLN A 320 11.34 -22.05 -15.79
CA GLN A 320 11.81 -23.10 -16.70
C GLN A 320 12.83 -23.99 -16.00
N GLN A 321 12.68 -25.30 -16.15
CA GLN A 321 13.66 -26.30 -15.68
C GLN A 321 14.09 -27.14 -16.89
N LYS A 322 15.39 -27.37 -17.04
CA LYS A 322 15.98 -28.27 -18.03
C LYS A 322 16.71 -29.39 -17.30
N ILE A 323 16.33 -30.63 -17.56
CA ILE A 323 16.92 -31.82 -16.94
C ILE A 323 17.58 -32.65 -18.05
N GLY A 324 18.90 -32.60 -18.12
CA GLY A 324 19.67 -33.15 -19.24
C GLY A 324 19.31 -32.49 -20.57
N SER A 325 19.56 -33.19 -21.68
CA SER A 325 19.42 -32.62 -23.03
C SER A 325 17.99 -32.64 -23.60
N GLU A 326 17.07 -33.42 -23.03
CA GLU A 326 15.78 -33.71 -23.66
C GLU A 326 14.55 -33.31 -22.84
N CYS A 327 14.69 -33.03 -21.54
CA CYS A 327 13.57 -32.69 -20.68
C CYS A 327 13.55 -31.18 -20.41
N VAL A 328 12.46 -30.52 -20.81
CA VAL A 328 12.21 -29.11 -20.52
C VAL A 328 10.81 -28.97 -19.90
N ILE A 329 10.74 -28.39 -18.72
CA ILE A 329 9.51 -28.09 -17.99
C ILE A 329 9.36 -26.57 -18.00
N ASN A 330 8.20 -26.06 -18.41
CA ASN A 330 7.88 -24.64 -18.39
C ASN A 330 6.63 -24.39 -17.57
N ARG A 331 6.66 -23.40 -16.69
CA ARG A 331 5.52 -22.86 -15.95
C ARG A 331 5.47 -21.36 -16.20
N GLU A 332 4.28 -20.84 -16.50
CA GLU A 332 4.05 -19.42 -16.75
C GLU A 332 2.79 -19.01 -15.99
N TYR A 333 2.94 -17.99 -15.16
CA TYR A 333 1.89 -17.39 -14.36
C TYR A 333 1.67 -15.99 -14.92
N TYR A 334 0.45 -15.70 -15.34
CA TYR A 334 0.00 -14.34 -15.63
C TYR A 334 -1.00 -13.96 -14.55
N VAL A 335 -0.62 -13.02 -13.69
CA VAL A 335 -1.43 -12.59 -12.55
C VAL A 335 -1.49 -11.08 -12.59
N LYS A 336 -2.57 -10.59 -13.20
CA LYS A 336 -2.84 -9.16 -13.29
C LYS A 336 -2.81 -8.53 -11.90
N ASP A 337 -2.09 -7.43 -11.77
CA ASP A 337 -1.80 -6.66 -10.55
C ASP A 337 -0.99 -7.44 -9.49
N GLY A 338 -1.11 -8.78 -9.43
CA GLY A 338 -0.44 -9.61 -8.43
C GLY A 338 1.08 -9.71 -8.58
N ILE A 339 1.63 -9.64 -9.79
CA ILE A 339 3.10 -9.61 -9.98
C ILE A 339 3.67 -8.25 -9.56
N ALA A 340 2.98 -7.15 -9.86
CA ALA A 340 3.39 -5.82 -9.41
C ALA A 340 3.38 -5.76 -7.88
N CYS A 341 2.28 -6.19 -7.24
CA CYS A 341 2.19 -6.26 -5.78
C CYS A 341 3.26 -7.15 -5.15
N PHE A 342 3.59 -8.30 -5.78
CA PHE A 342 4.69 -9.14 -5.30
C PHE A 342 6.03 -8.38 -5.29
N LEU A 343 6.32 -7.64 -6.36
CA LEU A 343 7.57 -6.88 -6.47
C LEU A 343 7.59 -5.63 -5.60
N ASP A 344 6.44 -5.04 -5.27
CA ASP A 344 6.32 -3.89 -4.36
C ASP A 344 6.64 -4.24 -2.90
N ASN A 345 6.51 -5.52 -2.52
CA ASN A 345 6.87 -6.00 -1.19
C ASN A 345 8.38 -6.20 -0.98
N ILE A 346 9.18 -6.02 -2.03
CA ILE A 346 10.64 -6.19 -1.97
C ILE A 346 11.27 -4.84 -1.66
N ASP A 347 12.09 -4.77 -0.60
CA ASP A 347 12.90 -3.59 -0.30
C ASP A 347 14.00 -3.43 -1.36
N ALA A 348 13.72 -2.59 -2.37
CA ALA A 348 14.61 -2.38 -3.49
C ALA A 348 15.92 -1.67 -3.12
N ASP A 349 15.92 -0.90 -2.03
CA ASP A 349 17.08 -0.09 -1.66
C ASP A 349 18.16 -0.97 -1.03
N SER A 350 17.78 -1.95 -0.21
CA SER A 350 18.69 -2.84 0.51
C SER A 350 18.85 -4.25 -0.08
N LEU A 351 18.15 -4.58 -1.18
CA LEU A 351 18.16 -5.92 -1.76
C LEU A 351 19.57 -6.40 -2.16
N PHE A 352 20.02 -7.48 -1.53
CA PHE A 352 21.26 -8.21 -1.80
C PHE A 352 22.55 -7.39 -1.60
N GLU A 353 22.60 -6.52 -0.59
CA GLU A 353 23.79 -5.75 -0.25
C GLU A 353 24.95 -6.61 0.30
N CYS A 354 24.64 -7.75 0.94
CA CYS A 354 25.63 -8.58 1.64
C CYS A 354 25.68 -10.02 1.12
N ILE A 355 26.90 -10.51 0.88
CA ILE A 355 27.22 -11.92 0.60
C ILE A 355 28.39 -12.31 1.53
N GLU A 356 28.18 -13.28 2.43
CA GLU A 356 29.21 -13.72 3.40
C GLU A 356 30.50 -14.19 2.69
N GLY A 357 30.33 -14.94 1.60
CA GLY A 357 31.40 -15.53 0.83
C GLY A 357 31.97 -16.81 1.45
N ASN A 358 32.45 -17.70 0.59
CA ASN A 358 33.11 -18.92 1.03
C ASN A 358 34.57 -18.63 1.47
N PRO A 359 35.07 -19.23 2.57
CA PRO A 359 36.47 -19.10 2.95
C PRO A 359 37.41 -19.81 1.95
N GLU A 360 38.69 -19.44 1.94
CA GLU A 360 39.67 -19.97 0.96
C GLU A 360 39.96 -21.47 1.11
N ASP A 361 39.70 -22.06 2.29
CA ASP A 361 39.99 -23.46 2.60
C ASP A 361 38.79 -24.40 2.40
N VAL A 362 37.73 -23.96 1.71
CA VAL A 362 36.59 -24.80 1.35
C VAL A 362 37.05 -25.96 0.47
N MET A 363 36.61 -27.17 0.82
CA MET A 363 36.80 -28.35 -0.02
C MET A 363 35.81 -28.29 -1.19
N VAL A 364 36.33 -28.14 -2.40
CA VAL A 364 35.54 -28.18 -3.63
C VAL A 364 35.44 -29.63 -4.11
N ASP A 365 34.21 -30.09 -4.37
CA ASP A 365 33.99 -31.36 -5.05
C ASP A 365 34.32 -31.17 -6.55
N PRO A 366 35.34 -31.87 -7.11
CA PRO A 366 35.66 -31.73 -8.52
C PRO A 366 34.58 -32.31 -9.45
N ASP A 367 33.69 -33.16 -8.92
CA ASP A 367 32.65 -33.84 -9.67
C ASP A 367 31.30 -33.10 -9.59
N GLU A 368 31.16 -32.00 -8.84
CA GLU A 368 29.90 -31.23 -8.71
C GLU A 368 30.13 -29.71 -8.73
N THR A 369 29.35 -28.97 -9.53
CA THR A 369 29.25 -27.51 -9.46
C THR A 369 27.80 -27.07 -9.39
N LYS A 370 27.55 -26.01 -8.60
CA LYS A 370 26.24 -25.39 -8.43
C LYS A 370 26.45 -23.89 -8.46
N ASP A 371 26.09 -23.27 -9.57
CA ASP A 371 26.38 -21.87 -9.86
C ASP A 371 25.08 -21.12 -10.12
N TYR A 372 25.06 -19.82 -9.84
CA TYR A 372 23.92 -18.97 -10.13
C TYR A 372 24.32 -17.64 -10.76
N THR A 373 23.37 -17.04 -11.48
CA THR A 373 23.38 -15.63 -11.87
C THR A 373 22.03 -15.02 -11.50
N ILE A 374 22.02 -13.97 -10.69
CA ILE A 374 20.82 -13.19 -10.36
C ILE A 374 20.96 -11.81 -11.02
N THR A 375 19.95 -11.40 -11.76
CA THR A 375 19.89 -10.09 -12.43
C THR A 375 18.62 -9.36 -12.00
N ILE A 376 18.77 -8.15 -11.46
CA ILE A 376 17.66 -7.32 -10.99
C ILE A 376 17.64 -6.01 -11.78
N ASP A 377 16.49 -5.71 -12.39
CA ASP A 377 16.23 -4.42 -13.02
C ASP A 377 15.38 -3.56 -12.10
N PHE A 378 15.90 -2.39 -11.74
CA PHE A 378 15.22 -1.39 -10.91
C PHE A 378 14.63 -0.27 -11.76
N LYS A 379 13.84 0.63 -11.17
CA LYS A 379 13.33 1.83 -11.88
C LYS A 379 14.36 2.96 -11.87
N LYS A 380 14.94 3.28 -10.71
CA LYS A 380 15.83 4.43 -10.53
C LYS A 380 17.30 4.03 -10.63
N ARG A 381 17.73 2.97 -9.93
CA ARG A 381 19.13 2.56 -9.82
C ARG A 381 19.57 1.66 -10.99
N PRO A 382 20.89 1.55 -11.24
CA PRO A 382 21.41 0.65 -12.27
C PRO A 382 21.06 -0.82 -12.01
N GLN A 383 21.03 -1.61 -13.09
CA GLN A 383 20.87 -3.06 -13.01
C GLN A 383 21.92 -3.69 -12.07
N LEU A 384 21.47 -4.58 -11.21
CA LEU A 384 22.33 -5.41 -10.36
C LEU A 384 22.51 -6.78 -11.00
N ILE A 385 23.76 -7.24 -11.14
CA ILE A 385 24.09 -8.59 -11.59
C ILE A 385 24.99 -9.24 -10.54
N LEU A 386 24.55 -10.36 -9.98
CA LEU A 386 25.27 -11.16 -9.00
C LEU A 386 25.55 -12.53 -9.57
N THR A 387 26.75 -13.06 -9.32
CA THR A 387 27.15 -14.42 -9.69
C THR A 387 27.86 -15.07 -8.53
N GLY A 388 27.62 -16.36 -8.29
CA GLY A 388 28.26 -17.07 -7.20
C GLY A 388 27.95 -18.55 -7.19
N THR A 389 28.41 -19.23 -6.14
CA THR A 389 28.09 -20.63 -5.88
C THR A 389 26.76 -20.73 -5.12
N PHE A 390 25.90 -21.66 -5.52
CA PHE A 390 24.58 -21.84 -4.91
C PHE A 390 24.69 -22.67 -3.62
N ASP A 391 25.22 -22.03 -2.59
CA ASP A 391 25.36 -22.55 -1.24
C ASP A 391 25.09 -21.44 -0.21
N LYS A 392 25.01 -21.82 1.06
CA LYS A 392 24.63 -20.90 2.15
C LYS A 392 25.47 -19.62 2.22
N ARG A 393 26.77 -19.69 1.89
CA ARG A 393 27.69 -18.55 1.97
C ARG A 393 27.92 -17.87 0.63
N GLY A 394 27.68 -18.59 -0.47
CA GLY A 394 27.76 -18.03 -1.82
C GLY A 394 26.51 -17.23 -2.23
N LEU A 395 25.37 -17.46 -1.59
CA LEU A 395 24.12 -16.72 -1.82
C LEU A 395 24.06 -15.42 -1.01
N PRO A 396 23.33 -14.40 -1.48
CA PRO A 396 23.02 -13.21 -0.69
C PRO A 396 22.26 -13.55 0.59
N GLU A 397 22.45 -12.73 1.63
CA GLU A 397 21.79 -12.92 2.94
C GLU A 397 20.26 -12.95 2.82
N ASP A 398 19.69 -12.14 1.92
CA ASP A 398 18.23 -12.01 1.73
C ASP A 398 17.63 -13.09 0.81
N TRP A 399 18.45 -13.95 0.20
CA TRP A 399 17.96 -14.98 -0.72
C TRP A 399 16.91 -15.92 -0.11
N PRO A 400 17.05 -16.41 1.14
CA PRO A 400 16.06 -17.31 1.73
C PRO A 400 14.67 -16.68 1.85
N GLU A 401 14.59 -15.39 2.18
CA GLU A 401 13.33 -14.63 2.27
C GLU A 401 12.68 -14.51 0.90
N LEU A 402 13.44 -14.07 -0.12
CA LEU A 402 12.92 -13.98 -1.48
C LEU A 402 12.46 -15.35 -2.01
N ALA A 403 13.22 -16.42 -1.74
CA ALA A 403 12.86 -17.77 -2.17
C ALA A 403 11.57 -18.27 -1.50
N GLU A 404 11.35 -17.94 -0.22
CA GLU A 404 10.11 -18.26 0.50
C GLU A 404 8.91 -17.52 -0.09
N GLU A 405 9.05 -16.23 -0.39
CA GLU A 405 8.00 -15.42 -1.04
C GLU A 405 7.65 -15.94 -2.44
N ILE A 406 8.66 -16.26 -3.27
CA ILE A 406 8.44 -16.87 -4.59
C ILE A 406 7.72 -18.22 -4.46
N SER A 407 8.19 -19.07 -3.55
CA SER A 407 7.61 -20.38 -3.30
C SER A 407 6.14 -20.26 -2.86
N SER A 408 5.86 -19.35 -1.93
CA SER A 408 4.51 -19.07 -1.43
C SER A 408 3.58 -18.56 -2.54
N PHE A 409 4.06 -17.63 -3.36
CA PHE A 409 3.33 -17.14 -4.53
C PHE A 409 2.97 -18.28 -5.49
N MET A 410 3.94 -19.13 -5.84
CA MET A 410 3.71 -20.28 -6.71
C MET A 410 2.76 -21.32 -6.08
N ALA A 411 2.90 -21.57 -4.79
CA ALA A 411 2.10 -22.55 -4.05
C ALA A 411 0.63 -22.11 -3.91
N PHE A 412 0.37 -20.80 -3.77
CA PHE A 412 -0.98 -20.24 -3.71
C PHE A 412 -1.82 -20.61 -4.94
N TYR A 413 -1.22 -20.57 -6.13
CA TYR A 413 -1.88 -21.00 -7.37
C TYR A 413 -1.81 -22.52 -7.60
N GLY A 414 -0.78 -23.17 -7.06
CA GLY A 414 -0.66 -24.62 -6.97
C GLY A 414 -0.75 -25.35 -8.32
N LEU A 415 -1.33 -26.55 -8.29
CA LEU A 415 -1.54 -27.42 -9.48
C LEU A 415 -2.95 -27.31 -10.09
N GLY A 416 -3.81 -26.45 -9.53
CA GLY A 416 -5.21 -26.32 -9.89
C GLY A 416 -6.09 -27.52 -9.47
N GLU A 417 -7.39 -27.42 -9.76
CA GLU A 417 -8.41 -28.36 -9.27
C GLU A 417 -8.47 -29.70 -10.04
N ILE A 418 -8.02 -29.74 -11.29
CA ILE A 418 -8.23 -30.89 -12.19
C ILE A 418 -7.51 -32.16 -11.73
N LEU A 419 -6.39 -32.00 -11.04
CA LEU A 419 -5.60 -33.11 -10.50
C LEU A 419 -5.91 -33.40 -9.04
N ASP A 420 -6.77 -32.61 -8.40
CA ASP A 420 -7.17 -32.81 -7.01
C ASP A 420 -8.28 -33.87 -6.92
N PRO A 421 -8.01 -35.05 -6.31
CA PRO A 421 -9.00 -36.11 -6.14
C PRO A 421 -10.24 -35.67 -5.36
N LEU A 422 -10.13 -34.65 -4.51
CA LEU A 422 -11.27 -34.10 -3.77
C LEU A 422 -12.31 -33.47 -4.70
N ASN A 423 -11.88 -32.99 -5.88
CA ASN A 423 -12.75 -32.37 -6.87
C ASN A 423 -13.32 -33.39 -7.87
N TYR A 424 -12.47 -34.16 -8.56
CA TYR A 424 -12.96 -35.12 -9.59
C TYR A 424 -13.48 -36.44 -8.99
N GLY A 425 -13.05 -36.79 -7.79
CA GLY A 425 -13.53 -37.97 -7.06
C GLY A 425 -14.92 -37.78 -6.45
N LYS A 426 -15.42 -36.53 -6.37
CA LYS A 426 -16.74 -36.22 -5.83
C LYS A 426 -17.83 -36.63 -6.81
N ALA A 427 -18.60 -37.66 -6.45
CA ALA A 427 -19.78 -38.05 -7.22
C ALA A 427 -20.83 -36.92 -7.21
N ARG A 428 -21.57 -36.74 -8.29
CA ARG A 428 -22.75 -35.85 -8.27
C ARG A 428 -23.88 -36.55 -7.54
N ARG A 429 -24.32 -35.96 -6.44
CA ARG A 429 -25.46 -36.43 -5.64
C ARG A 429 -26.76 -36.43 -6.45
N ARG A 430 -27.53 -37.51 -6.40
CA ARG A 430 -28.93 -37.55 -6.86
C ARG A 430 -29.87 -37.08 -5.75
N PRO A 431 -31.07 -36.55 -6.06
CA PRO A 431 -32.03 -36.16 -5.03
C PRO A 431 -32.42 -37.27 -4.06
N SER A 432 -32.29 -38.53 -4.48
CA SER A 432 -32.55 -39.74 -3.66
C SER A 432 -31.38 -40.18 -2.79
N ASP A 433 -30.18 -39.63 -2.98
CA ASP A 433 -28.99 -40.10 -2.30
C ASP A 433 -28.86 -39.43 -0.93
N TYR A 434 -28.43 -40.22 0.06
CA TYR A 434 -28.07 -39.78 1.39
C TYR A 434 -26.62 -39.30 1.43
N ILE A 435 -26.34 -38.28 2.26
CA ILE A 435 -25.03 -37.66 2.39
C ILE A 435 -24.33 -38.29 3.59
N PHE A 436 -23.29 -39.08 3.34
CA PHE A 436 -22.51 -39.77 4.35
C PHE A 436 -21.20 -39.01 4.60
N CYS A 437 -21.02 -38.50 5.81
CA CYS A 437 -19.81 -37.84 6.26
C CYS A 437 -19.01 -38.78 7.15
N SER A 438 -17.80 -39.15 6.71
CA SER A 438 -16.86 -39.92 7.52
C SER A 438 -16.06 -38.98 8.42
N VAL A 439 -15.99 -39.31 9.70
CA VAL A 439 -15.24 -38.59 10.72
C VAL A 439 -14.42 -39.57 11.56
N THR A 440 -13.23 -39.16 11.98
CA THR A 440 -12.42 -39.93 12.93
C THR A 440 -12.35 -39.16 14.25
N LEU A 441 -12.73 -39.82 15.35
CA LEU A 441 -12.82 -39.19 16.69
C LEU A 441 -11.46 -39.11 17.42
N GLU A 442 -10.48 -39.91 17.02
CA GLU A 442 -9.15 -40.00 17.64
C GLU A 442 -8.07 -40.16 16.55
N GLU A 443 -6.86 -39.64 16.74
CA GLU A 443 -5.78 -39.58 15.72
C GLU A 443 -5.30 -40.94 15.13
N ASN A 444 -5.85 -42.07 15.56
CA ASN A 444 -5.68 -43.40 14.92
C ASN A 444 -6.94 -44.27 15.05
N GLY A 445 -8.11 -43.64 15.17
CA GLY A 445 -9.40 -44.31 15.37
C GLY A 445 -9.97 -44.95 14.11
N LYS A 446 -11.05 -45.71 14.26
CA LYS A 446 -11.84 -46.15 13.11
C LYS A 446 -12.70 -44.99 12.60
N PRO A 447 -12.87 -44.83 11.27
CA PRO A 447 -13.80 -43.86 10.72
C PRO A 447 -15.24 -44.24 11.07
N TYR A 448 -16.03 -43.25 11.50
CA TYR A 448 -17.45 -43.35 11.75
C TYR A 448 -18.22 -42.49 10.75
N TYR A 449 -19.35 -43.00 10.28
CA TYR A 449 -20.21 -42.27 9.37
C TYR A 449 -21.36 -41.57 10.12
N TYR A 450 -21.65 -40.34 9.71
CA TYR A 450 -22.84 -39.59 10.09
C TYR A 450 -23.59 -39.15 8.83
N LEU A 451 -24.89 -38.94 8.95
CA LEU A 451 -25.71 -38.36 7.89
C LEU A 451 -25.71 -36.84 7.97
N ALA A 452 -25.68 -36.19 6.81
CA ALA A 452 -25.94 -34.76 6.69
C ALA A 452 -27.30 -34.54 6.00
N ASP A 453 -28.07 -33.58 6.51
CA ASP A 453 -29.37 -33.22 5.93
C ASP A 453 -29.23 -32.30 4.71
N GLU A 454 -28.14 -31.53 4.66
CA GLU A 454 -27.85 -30.55 3.63
C GLU A 454 -26.48 -30.79 2.98
N ASP A 455 -26.32 -30.41 1.72
CA ASP A 455 -25.11 -30.65 0.91
C ASP A 455 -24.16 -29.43 0.89
N HIS A 456 -24.09 -28.71 2.00
CA HIS A 456 -23.21 -27.53 2.14
C HIS A 456 -21.87 -27.84 2.82
N TYR A 457 -21.73 -29.02 3.45
CA TYR A 457 -20.52 -29.45 4.14
C TYR A 457 -19.37 -29.74 3.16
N LYS A 458 -18.14 -29.50 3.61
CA LYS A 458 -16.90 -29.76 2.89
C LYS A 458 -15.97 -30.66 3.69
N VAL A 459 -15.14 -31.43 2.98
CA VAL A 459 -14.02 -32.15 3.62
C VAL A 459 -13.12 -31.11 4.29
N GLY A 460 -12.76 -31.35 5.55
CA GLY A 460 -12.01 -30.43 6.39
C GLY A 460 -12.85 -29.60 7.37
N ASP A 461 -14.17 -29.49 7.17
CA ASP A 461 -15.06 -28.78 8.09
C ASP A 461 -15.06 -29.42 9.48
N LEU A 462 -15.07 -28.58 10.53
CA LEU A 462 -15.32 -29.01 11.90
C LEU A 462 -16.83 -29.04 12.14
N VAL A 463 -17.33 -30.16 12.66
CA VAL A 463 -18.76 -30.38 12.89
C VAL A 463 -19.02 -30.95 14.27
N GLU A 464 -20.17 -30.59 14.84
CA GLU A 464 -20.64 -31.13 16.10
C GLU A 464 -21.45 -32.42 15.83
N VAL A 465 -21.02 -33.54 16.41
CA VAL A 465 -21.66 -34.85 16.29
C VAL A 465 -21.99 -35.44 17.65
N THR A 466 -22.99 -36.32 17.72
CA THR A 466 -23.35 -37.01 18.97
C THR A 466 -22.61 -38.34 19.10
N SER A 467 -21.68 -38.43 20.05
CA SER A 467 -20.91 -39.65 20.35
C SER A 467 -21.52 -40.41 21.54
N GLY A 468 -21.34 -41.74 21.59
CA GLY A 468 -21.76 -42.55 22.74
C GLY A 468 -23.27 -42.83 22.90
N TYR A 469 -23.60 -43.57 23.97
CA TYR A 469 -24.98 -43.90 24.41
C TYR A 469 -25.56 -42.83 25.37
N ASP A 470 -24.70 -41.97 25.90
CA ASP A 470 -24.96 -40.91 26.86
C ASP A 470 -25.26 -39.55 26.20
N GLY A 471 -25.11 -39.45 24.87
CA GLY A 471 -25.54 -38.29 24.09
C GLY A 471 -24.63 -37.08 24.19
N HIS A 472 -23.36 -37.27 24.60
CA HIS A 472 -22.37 -36.20 24.57
C HIS A 472 -22.09 -35.76 23.13
N THR A 473 -21.91 -34.46 22.93
CA THR A 473 -21.46 -33.92 21.65
C THR A 473 -19.95 -33.86 21.59
N SER A 474 -19.39 -34.05 20.40
CA SER A 474 -17.97 -34.00 20.12
C SER A 474 -17.74 -33.21 18.86
N ILE A 475 -16.69 -32.39 18.84
CA ILE A 475 -16.26 -31.65 17.66
C ILE A 475 -15.30 -32.54 16.90
N VAL A 476 -15.62 -32.81 15.63
CA VAL A 476 -14.84 -33.70 14.76
C VAL A 476 -14.64 -33.05 13.41
N ARG A 477 -13.58 -33.45 12.70
CA ARG A 477 -13.30 -33.00 11.34
C ARG A 477 -13.87 -33.98 10.33
N ILE A 478 -14.53 -33.48 9.29
CA ILE A 478 -14.96 -34.31 8.16
C ILE A 478 -13.75 -34.72 7.34
N GLU A 479 -13.54 -36.02 7.16
CA GLU A 479 -12.44 -36.57 6.37
C GLU A 479 -12.89 -36.96 4.96
N LYS A 480 -14.15 -37.37 4.80
CA LYS A 480 -14.70 -37.79 3.50
C LYS A 480 -16.19 -37.54 3.43
N ILE A 481 -16.68 -37.16 2.25
CA ILE A 481 -18.11 -37.06 1.95
C ILE A 481 -18.42 -37.99 0.78
N GLU A 482 -19.43 -38.84 0.96
CA GLU A 482 -19.87 -39.82 -0.03
C GLU A 482 -21.39 -39.78 -0.17
N TYR A 483 -21.89 -40.12 -1.35
CA TYR A 483 -23.32 -40.16 -1.65
C TYR A 483 -23.73 -41.60 -1.94
N PHE A 484 -24.73 -42.09 -1.22
CA PHE A 484 -25.24 -43.45 -1.39
C PHE A 484 -26.76 -43.45 -1.55
N SER A 485 -27.27 -44.33 -2.42
CA SER A 485 -28.68 -44.68 -2.41
C SER A 485 -29.01 -45.45 -1.12
N GLU A 486 -30.30 -45.60 -0.78
CA GLU A 486 -30.70 -46.42 0.37
C GLU A 486 -30.22 -47.87 0.26
N GLU A 487 -30.20 -48.42 -0.96
CA GLU A 487 -29.82 -49.80 -1.26
C GLU A 487 -28.30 -50.03 -1.16
N ASP A 488 -27.51 -49.00 -1.50
CA ASP A 488 -26.04 -49.06 -1.54
C ASP A 488 -25.39 -48.50 -0.26
N ALA A 489 -26.20 -48.07 0.71
CA ALA A 489 -25.71 -47.43 1.93
C ALA A 489 -24.81 -48.38 2.75
N PRO A 490 -23.65 -47.91 3.26
CA PRO A 490 -22.72 -48.75 4.02
C PRO A 490 -23.31 -49.23 5.36
N TYR A 491 -24.34 -48.52 5.86
CA TYR A 491 -25.06 -48.83 7.09
C TYR A 491 -26.55 -48.51 6.93
N PRO A 492 -27.45 -49.20 7.67
CA PRO A 492 -28.88 -48.90 7.62
C PRO A 492 -29.18 -47.46 8.07
N ILE A 493 -29.82 -46.68 7.20
CA ILE A 493 -30.14 -45.25 7.41
C ILE A 493 -30.82 -45.01 8.75
N GLU A 494 -31.79 -45.86 9.12
CA GLU A 494 -32.56 -45.75 10.37
C GLU A 494 -31.70 -45.80 11.65
N LYS A 495 -30.48 -46.34 11.56
CA LYS A 495 -29.54 -46.48 12.69
C LYS A 495 -28.47 -45.40 12.70
N MET A 496 -28.41 -44.57 11.67
CA MET A 496 -27.39 -43.55 11.52
C MET A 496 -27.75 -42.32 12.35
N LYS A 497 -26.71 -41.69 12.90
CA LYS A 497 -26.83 -40.39 13.57
C LYS A 497 -26.56 -39.28 12.56
N HIS A 498 -27.19 -38.12 12.77
CA HIS A 498 -26.99 -36.95 11.93
C HIS A 498 -25.92 -36.02 12.52
N ILE A 499 -25.24 -35.28 11.64
CA ILE A 499 -24.45 -34.12 12.03
C ILE A 499 -25.40 -33.08 12.62
N VAL A 500 -25.04 -32.50 13.77
CA VAL A 500 -25.88 -31.53 14.47
C VAL A 500 -25.77 -30.16 13.79
N ARG A 501 -24.54 -29.69 13.56
CA ARG A 501 -24.22 -28.42 12.89
C ARG A 501 -22.73 -28.31 12.56
N ILE A 502 -22.39 -27.33 11.71
CA ILE A 502 -21.02 -26.85 11.57
C ILE A 502 -20.58 -26.17 12.86
N TYR A 503 -19.34 -26.44 13.29
CA TYR A 503 -18.68 -25.77 14.39
C TYR A 503 -17.77 -24.67 13.86
N SER A 504 -17.96 -23.44 14.36
CA SER A 504 -17.11 -22.29 14.05
C SER A 504 -16.53 -21.73 15.34
N GLU A 505 -15.22 -21.70 15.47
CA GLU A 505 -14.53 -21.16 16.67
C GLU A 505 -14.86 -19.68 16.94
N ARG A 506 -15.30 -18.93 15.93
CA ARG A 506 -15.61 -17.49 16.01
C ARG A 506 -16.88 -17.11 16.79
N GLY A 507 -17.47 -18.01 17.57
CA GLY A 507 -18.73 -17.77 18.30
C GLY A 507 -18.60 -17.46 19.80
N ASP A 508 -17.50 -17.84 20.44
CA ASP A 508 -17.35 -17.81 21.92
C ASP A 508 -16.03 -17.18 22.39
N GLU A 509 -15.49 -16.22 21.63
CA GLU A 509 -14.41 -15.32 22.06
C GLU A 509 -14.87 -13.85 22.04
N ASN A 510 -15.95 -13.53 22.77
CA ASN A 510 -16.14 -12.16 23.25
C ASN A 510 -15.46 -12.04 24.62
N GLY A 511 -14.14 -11.93 24.54
CA GLY A 511 -13.26 -11.74 25.69
C GLY A 511 -11.82 -11.65 25.24
N ASN A 512 -11.41 -10.41 24.92
CA ASN A 512 -10.03 -9.92 24.85
C ASN A 512 -9.31 -9.94 23.47
N ASN A 513 -9.06 -8.72 22.97
CA ASN A 513 -8.04 -8.29 21.98
C ASN A 513 -8.23 -8.83 20.55
N GLY A 514 -8.19 -8.07 19.46
CA GLY A 514 -7.66 -6.74 19.17
C GLY A 514 -6.95 -6.84 17.81
N ASN A 515 -7.46 -6.13 16.78
CA ASN A 515 -6.95 -6.01 15.40
C ASN A 515 -6.90 -7.33 14.57
N THR A 516 -7.03 -7.38 13.25
CA THR A 516 -6.59 -6.45 12.19
C THR A 516 -7.39 -6.67 10.90
N SER A 517 -7.45 -5.62 10.08
CA SER A 517 -8.02 -5.50 8.75
C SER A 517 -7.38 -6.40 7.68
N ILE A 518 -8.11 -6.52 6.57
CA ILE A 518 -7.66 -6.95 5.23
C ILE A 518 -6.69 -5.93 4.67
#